data_AF-A0A7C5AM46-F1
#
_entry.id   AF-A0A7C5AM46-F1
#
_cell.length_a   1.000
_cell.length_b   1.000
_cell.length_c   1.000
_cell.angle_alpha   90.00
_cell.angle_beta   90.00
_cell.angle_gamma   90.00
#
_symmetry.space_group_name_H-M   'P 1'
#
loop_
_entity.id
_entity.type
_entity.pdbx_description
1 polymer ?
#
loop_
_entity_poly.entity_id
_entity_poly.type
_entity_poly.pdbx_seq_one_letter_code
_entity_poly.pdbx_strand_id
1 'polypeptide(L)'
;MRVRWLWLPLFFYLAGGAGSLGGAQALGSPELLEALVRSYDLLEAGKLEEAKKIYLELLQKHPDNPVVLNNLGAICAKEKDYPQALEYLAKALAQARGYKVLVNKVCDLEGVCLAFRPAAVEYGHHDLEPLVAVNLEMVRAKAGAGRKGD
;
A
#
# COMPACT_ATOMS: atom_id res chain seq x y z
N MET A 1 44.59 -30.22 46.66
CA MET A 1 44.13 -31.28 45.72
C MET A 1 42.98 -32.05 46.33
N ARG A 2 41.74 -31.83 45.87
CA ARG A 2 40.70 -32.83 45.55
C ARG A 2 39.40 -32.08 45.26
N VAL A 3 39.04 -32.08 43.99
CA VAL A 3 37.79 -31.55 43.46
C VAL A 3 36.69 -32.58 43.75
N ARG A 4 35.55 -32.12 44.29
CA ARG A 4 34.36 -32.97 44.41
C ARG A 4 33.20 -32.29 43.67
N TRP A 5 33.00 -32.75 42.45
CA TRP A 5 31.81 -32.46 41.65
C TRP A 5 30.64 -33.26 42.24
N LEU A 6 29.63 -32.58 42.76
CA LEU A 6 28.33 -33.17 43.08
C LEU A 6 27.31 -32.55 42.15
N TRP A 7 26.73 -33.43 41.34
CA TRP A 7 25.73 -33.16 40.33
C TRP A 7 24.43 -32.74 41.00
N LEU A 8 23.91 -31.55 40.69
CA LEU A 8 22.56 -31.14 41.05
C LEU A 8 21.64 -31.32 39.84
N PRO A 9 20.52 -32.05 39.97
CA PRO A 9 19.61 -32.31 38.87
C PRO A 9 18.77 -31.08 38.51
N LEU A 10 18.46 -30.97 37.22
CA LEU A 10 17.57 -29.99 36.60
C LEU A 10 16.23 -29.89 37.33
N PHE A 11 16.01 -28.78 38.04
CA PHE A 11 14.68 -28.25 38.31
C PHE A 11 14.49 -27.00 37.46
N PHE A 12 13.91 -27.18 36.28
CA PHE A 12 13.30 -26.09 35.53
C PHE A 12 12.02 -25.68 36.27
N TYR A 13 12.09 -24.59 37.02
CA TYR A 13 10.92 -23.82 37.43
C TYR A 13 11.16 -22.36 37.05
N LEU A 14 10.73 -21.99 35.86
CA LEU A 14 10.47 -20.60 35.50
C LEU A 14 8.99 -20.48 35.17
N ALA A 15 8.22 -20.11 36.20
CA ALA A 15 7.02 -19.33 36.01
C ALA A 15 7.44 -17.98 35.42
N GLY A 16 6.87 -17.61 34.29
CA GLY A 16 7.16 -16.37 33.60
C GLY A 16 6.35 -16.30 32.33
N GLY A 17 5.09 -15.87 32.45
CA GLY A 17 4.32 -15.46 31.29
C GLY A 17 5.09 -14.36 30.56
N ALA A 18 5.38 -14.59 29.29
CA ALA A 18 5.85 -13.57 28.38
C ALA A 18 5.32 -13.95 27.00
N GLY A 19 4.38 -13.12 26.55
CA GLY A 19 4.03 -12.82 25.17
C GLY A 19 4.11 -13.97 24.16
N SER A 20 2.99 -14.16 23.46
CA SER A 20 3.03 -14.52 22.05
C SER A 20 4.25 -13.87 21.39
N LEU A 21 5.21 -14.68 20.96
CA LEU A 21 6.21 -14.25 20.00
C LEU A 21 5.47 -14.00 18.68
N GLY A 22 4.76 -12.87 18.62
CA GLY A 22 4.46 -12.15 17.40
C GLY A 22 5.77 -11.57 16.88
N GLY A 23 6.67 -12.46 16.47
CA GLY A 23 7.92 -12.12 15.83
C GLY A 23 7.64 -11.82 14.36
N ALA A 24 7.98 -10.59 13.96
CA ALA A 24 8.09 -10.10 12.58
C ALA A 24 6.77 -9.97 11.77
N GLN A 25 6.00 -8.92 12.05
CA GLN A 25 5.17 -8.27 11.03
C GLN A 25 5.52 -6.78 10.95
N ALA A 26 6.81 -6.47 10.78
CA ALA A 26 7.34 -5.11 10.80
C ALA A 26 8.27 -4.81 9.61
N LEU A 27 7.99 -5.43 8.46
CA LEU A 27 8.57 -5.11 7.17
C LEU A 27 7.48 -5.39 6.13
N GLY A 28 6.92 -4.35 5.50
CA GLY A 28 6.03 -4.51 4.35
C GLY A 28 6.62 -5.55 3.40
N SER A 29 5.83 -6.57 3.06
CA SER A 29 6.37 -7.78 2.47
C SER A 29 7.12 -7.48 1.16
N PRO A 30 8.34 -7.99 0.94
CA PRO A 30 9.07 -7.81 -0.31
C PRO A 30 8.22 -8.15 -1.53
N GLU A 31 7.36 -9.16 -1.39
CA GLU A 31 6.42 -9.61 -2.42
C GLU A 31 5.35 -8.54 -2.72
N LEU A 32 4.86 -7.83 -1.70
CA LEU A 32 3.93 -6.71 -1.89
C LEU A 32 4.62 -5.55 -2.61
N LEU A 33 5.83 -5.19 -2.18
CA LEU A 33 6.60 -4.11 -2.81
C LEU A 33 6.88 -4.43 -4.29
N GLU A 34 7.36 -5.64 -4.58
CA GLU A 34 7.64 -6.09 -5.94
C GLU A 34 6.38 -6.05 -6.81
N ALA A 35 5.26 -6.56 -6.31
CA ALA A 35 4.00 -6.56 -7.04
C ALA A 35 3.46 -5.13 -7.27
N LEU A 36 3.57 -4.23 -6.29
CA LEU A 36 3.19 -2.82 -6.45
C LEU A 36 4.04 -2.13 -7.51
N VAL A 37 5.36 -2.33 -7.47
CA VAL A 37 6.30 -1.78 -8.45
C VAL A 37 5.99 -2.30 -9.85
N ARG A 38 5.86 -3.61 -10.01
CA ARG A 38 5.53 -4.24 -11.29
C ARG A 38 4.20 -3.75 -11.86
N SER A 39 3.18 -3.65 -11.01
CA SER A 39 1.83 -3.21 -11.45
C SER A 39 1.84 -1.75 -11.87
N TYR A 40 2.62 -0.91 -11.18
CA TYR A 40 2.85 0.47 -11.59
C TYR A 40 3.58 0.55 -12.93
N ASP A 41 4.65 -0.22 -13.13
CA ASP A 41 5.43 -0.19 -14.38
C ASP A 41 4.56 -0.63 -15.59
N LEU A 42 3.63 -1.57 -15.39
CA LEU A 42 2.61 -1.95 -16.39
C LEU A 42 1.63 -0.81 -16.68
N LEU A 43 1.18 -0.10 -15.65
CA LEU A 43 0.30 1.06 -15.78
C LEU A 43 0.96 2.18 -16.61
N GLU A 44 2.23 2.49 -16.35
CA GLU A 44 3.02 3.46 -17.15
C GLU A 44 3.21 3.01 -18.60
N ALA A 45 3.41 1.71 -18.81
CA ALA A 45 3.49 1.14 -20.16
C ALA A 45 2.14 1.11 -20.91
N GLY A 46 1.05 1.61 -20.30
CA GLY A 46 -0.29 1.62 -20.89
C GLY A 46 -1.01 0.27 -20.85
N LYS A 47 -0.44 -0.73 -20.18
CA LYS A 47 -1.00 -2.09 -20.04
C LYS A 47 -2.00 -2.15 -18.88
N LEU A 48 -3.10 -1.40 -19.03
CA LEU A 48 -4.07 -1.16 -17.96
C LEU A 48 -4.70 -2.42 -17.41
N GLU A 49 -5.16 -3.32 -18.28
CA GLU A 49 -5.82 -4.57 -17.87
C GLU A 49 -4.87 -5.48 -17.07
N GLU A 50 -3.61 -5.58 -17.50
CA GLU A 50 -2.58 -6.36 -16.80
C GLU A 50 -2.28 -5.76 -15.42
N ALA A 51 -2.12 -4.43 -15.34
CA ALA A 51 -1.91 -3.73 -14.08
C ALA A 51 -3.11 -3.90 -13.14
N LYS A 52 -4.33 -3.69 -13.64
CA LYS A 52 -5.58 -3.79 -12.87
C LYS A 52 -5.76 -5.18 -12.28
N LYS A 53 -5.48 -6.23 -13.05
CA LYS A 53 -5.54 -7.62 -12.57
C LYS A 53 -4.65 -7.83 -11.34
N ILE A 54 -3.38 -7.39 -11.40
CA ILE A 54 -2.47 -7.57 -10.26
C ILE A 54 -2.93 -6.73 -9.07
N TYR A 55 -3.37 -5.48 -9.28
CA TYR A 55 -3.89 -4.66 -8.19
C TYR A 55 -5.14 -5.26 -7.52
N LEU A 56 -6.04 -5.90 -8.27
CA LEU A 56 -7.20 -6.60 -7.71
C LEU A 56 -6.78 -7.83 -6.88
N GLU A 57 -5.76 -8.57 -7.32
CA GLU A 57 -5.18 -9.67 -6.54
C GLU A 57 -4.51 -9.15 -5.25
N LEU A 58 -3.82 -8.01 -5.32
CA LEU A 58 -3.24 -7.35 -4.14
C LEU A 58 -4.31 -6.86 -3.19
N LEU A 59 -5.41 -6.32 -3.70
CA LEU A 59 -6.53 -5.86 -2.88
C LEU A 59 -7.16 -7.02 -2.09
N GLN A 60 -7.25 -8.22 -2.67
CA GLN A 60 -7.76 -9.40 -1.95
C GLN A 60 -6.88 -9.78 -0.75
N LYS A 61 -5.56 -9.63 -0.88
CA LYS A 61 -4.57 -9.97 0.17
C LYS A 61 -4.37 -8.83 1.17
N HIS A 62 -4.51 -7.59 0.71
CA HIS A 62 -4.25 -6.37 1.45
C HIS A 62 -5.40 -5.37 1.25
N PRO A 63 -6.62 -5.67 1.77
CA PRO A 63 -7.83 -4.91 1.48
C PRO A 63 -7.77 -3.44 1.89
N ASP A 64 -6.96 -3.12 2.90
CA ASP A 64 -6.84 -1.78 3.46
C ASP A 64 -5.53 -1.09 3.06
N ASN A 65 -4.75 -1.62 2.10
CA ASN A 65 -3.50 -0.98 1.71
C ASN A 65 -3.78 0.31 0.90
N PRO A 66 -3.38 1.49 1.41
CA PRO A 66 -3.72 2.75 0.77
C PRO A 66 -3.04 2.96 -0.59
N VAL A 67 -1.88 2.34 -0.84
CA VAL A 67 -1.20 2.41 -2.14
C VAL A 67 -1.95 1.59 -3.20
N VAL A 68 -2.39 0.38 -2.85
CA VAL A 68 -3.20 -0.48 -3.73
C VAL A 68 -4.51 0.23 -4.09
N LEU A 69 -5.23 0.72 -3.07
CA LEU A 69 -6.50 1.43 -3.25
C LEU A 69 -6.31 2.69 -4.12
N ASN A 70 -5.29 3.51 -3.85
CA ASN A 70 -5.00 4.69 -4.65
C ASN A 70 -4.75 4.34 -6.13
N ASN A 71 -3.93 3.33 -6.40
CA ASN A 71 -3.56 2.98 -7.77
C ASN A 71 -4.72 2.34 -8.55
N LEU A 72 -5.61 1.59 -7.90
CA LEU A 72 -6.89 1.19 -8.50
C LEU A 72 -7.77 2.41 -8.84
N GLY A 73 -7.84 3.39 -7.93
CA GLY A 73 -8.53 4.65 -8.19
C GLY A 73 -7.97 5.40 -9.41
N ALA A 74 -6.65 5.42 -9.56
CA ALA A 74 -5.98 6.01 -10.73
C ALA A 74 -6.33 5.27 -12.04
N ILE A 75 -6.38 3.93 -12.01
CA ILE A 75 -6.78 3.11 -13.17
C ILE A 75 -8.23 3.41 -13.56
N CYS A 76 -9.18 3.37 -12.61
CA CYS A 76 -10.59 3.68 -12.87
C CYS A 76 -10.75 5.11 -13.43
N ALA A 77 -10.00 6.08 -12.91
CA ALA A 77 -10.02 7.44 -13.43
C ALA A 77 -9.54 7.53 -14.89
N LYS A 78 -8.55 6.71 -15.28
CA LYS A 78 -8.08 6.62 -16.68
C LYS A 78 -9.10 5.97 -17.60
N GLU A 79 -9.82 4.97 -17.09
CA GLU A 79 -10.97 4.35 -17.77
C GLU A 79 -12.21 5.26 -17.80
N LYS A 80 -12.13 6.44 -17.19
CA LYS A 80 -13.24 7.41 -17.00
C LYS A 80 -14.40 6.87 -16.16
N ASP A 81 -14.18 5.77 -15.44
CA ASP A 81 -15.08 5.30 -14.37
C ASP A 81 -14.81 6.13 -13.09
N TYR A 82 -15.22 7.39 -13.14
CA TYR A 82 -15.06 8.30 -12.02
C TYR A 82 -15.81 7.86 -10.75
N PRO A 83 -17.03 7.29 -10.80
CA PRO A 83 -17.68 6.75 -9.61
C PRO A 83 -16.80 5.74 -8.87
N GLN A 84 -16.29 4.72 -9.56
CA GLN A 84 -15.44 3.71 -8.94
C GLN A 84 -14.09 4.29 -8.50
N ALA A 85 -13.51 5.22 -9.28
CA ALA A 85 -12.29 5.92 -8.89
C ALA A 85 -12.43 6.66 -7.56
N LEU A 86 -13.54 7.38 -7.38
CA LEU A 86 -13.85 8.12 -6.16
C LEU A 86 -14.04 7.19 -4.96
N GLU A 87 -14.67 6.02 -5.14
CA GLU A 87 -14.82 5.03 -4.08
C GLU A 87 -13.46 4.50 -3.60
N TYR A 88 -12.59 4.10 -4.52
CA TYR A 88 -11.25 3.62 -4.16
C TYR A 88 -10.40 4.70 -3.50
N LEU A 89 -10.42 5.92 -4.03
CA LEU A 89 -9.66 7.04 -3.46
C LEU A 89 -10.18 7.46 -2.08
N ALA A 90 -11.49 7.39 -1.84
CA ALA A 90 -12.07 7.64 -0.52
C ALA A 90 -11.61 6.58 0.51
N LYS A 91 -11.60 5.30 0.13
CA LYS A 91 -11.07 4.21 0.97
C LYS A 91 -9.56 4.39 1.22
N ALA A 92 -8.79 4.72 0.18
CA ALA A 92 -7.37 4.98 0.30
C ALA A 92 -7.09 6.11 1.30
N LEU A 93 -7.85 7.20 1.23
CA LEU A 93 -7.68 8.36 2.10
C LEU A 93 -7.93 8.00 3.57
N ALA A 94 -8.96 7.18 3.85
CA ALA A 94 -9.26 6.71 5.19
C ALA A 94 -8.12 5.87 5.81
N GLN A 95 -7.37 5.13 4.98
CA GLN A 95 -6.26 4.28 5.42
C GLN A 95 -4.88 4.96 5.35
N ALA A 96 -4.78 6.14 4.73
CA ALA A 96 -3.51 6.80 4.48
C ALA A 96 -2.96 7.58 5.68
N ARG A 97 -3.78 7.83 6.72
CA ARG A 97 -3.38 8.63 7.88
C ARG A 97 -2.23 7.97 8.64
N GLY A 98 -1.10 8.66 8.74
CA GLY A 98 0.12 8.15 9.38
C GLY A 98 0.86 7.08 8.57
N TYR A 99 0.38 6.76 7.36
CA TYR A 99 1.03 5.82 6.45
C TYR A 99 2.17 6.54 5.73
N LYS A 100 3.40 6.09 5.98
CA LYS A 100 4.61 6.67 5.40
C LYS A 100 5.20 5.73 4.38
N VAL A 101 5.37 6.22 3.17
CA VAL A 101 5.89 5.43 2.04
C VAL A 101 6.87 6.29 1.26
N LEU A 102 7.99 5.70 0.86
CA LEU A 102 8.87 6.37 -0.08
C LEU A 102 8.29 6.11 -1.46
N VAL A 103 7.90 7.16 -2.18
CA VAL A 103 7.33 7.03 -3.52
C VAL A 103 8.20 7.77 -4.52
N ASN A 104 8.42 7.17 -5.68
CA ASN A 104 8.95 7.87 -6.85
C ASN A 104 7.74 8.40 -7.60
N LYS A 105 7.61 9.73 -7.70
CA LYS A 105 6.50 10.34 -8.42
C LYS A 105 6.86 10.46 -9.90
N VAL A 106 6.20 9.69 -10.76
CA VAL A 106 6.15 9.91 -12.23
C VAL A 106 4.70 9.74 -12.69
N CYS A 107 4.32 10.43 -13.76
CA CYS A 107 2.94 10.58 -14.22
C CYS A 107 2.88 10.73 -15.74
N ASP A 108 1.93 10.05 -16.40
CA ASP A 108 1.02 10.65 -17.39
C ASP A 108 -0.25 9.79 -17.53
N LEU A 109 -1.30 10.20 -16.81
CA LEU A 109 -2.70 9.88 -17.13
C LEU A 109 -3.40 11.16 -17.61
N GLU A 110 -3.22 11.53 -18.87
CA GLU A 110 -3.71 12.80 -19.43
C GLU A 110 -3.17 14.03 -18.66
N GLY A 111 -1.91 14.01 -18.25
CA GLY A 111 -1.24 15.10 -17.52
C GLY A 111 -1.50 15.16 -16.01
N VAL A 112 -2.10 14.13 -15.41
CA VAL A 112 -2.51 14.11 -13.99
C VAL A 112 -1.72 13.05 -13.20
N CYS A 113 -1.18 13.47 -12.05
CA CYS A 113 -0.36 12.63 -11.18
C CYS A 113 -1.15 11.85 -10.13
N LEU A 114 -1.79 10.75 -10.53
CA LEU A 114 -2.67 9.98 -9.63
C LEU A 114 -2.07 8.69 -9.04
N ALA A 115 -1.13 8.03 -9.72
CA ALA A 115 -0.59 6.75 -9.26
C ALA A 115 0.72 6.93 -8.47
N PHE A 116 0.98 6.01 -7.55
CA PHE A 116 2.21 5.98 -6.76
C PHE A 116 3.05 4.76 -7.10
N ARG A 117 4.32 4.98 -7.42
CA ARG A 117 5.32 3.92 -7.46
C ARG A 117 6.07 3.88 -6.13
N PRO A 118 5.80 2.91 -5.23
CA PRO A 118 6.55 2.82 -3.99
C PRO A 118 8.00 2.38 -4.28
N ALA A 119 8.96 2.98 -3.60
CA ALA A 119 10.33 2.52 -3.49
C ALA A 119 10.56 1.72 -2.19
N ALA A 120 9.79 2.01 -1.15
CA ALA A 120 9.74 1.24 0.09
C ALA A 120 8.42 1.54 0.85
N VAL A 121 7.83 0.52 1.47
CA VAL A 121 6.50 0.59 2.11
C VAL A 121 6.54 1.19 3.52
N GLU A 122 7.65 1.08 4.24
CA GLU A 122 7.77 1.53 5.64
C GLU A 122 8.80 2.65 5.86
N TYR A 123 9.76 2.84 4.94
CA TYR A 123 10.89 3.75 5.11
C TYR A 123 10.66 5.15 4.52
N GLY A 124 9.40 5.51 4.24
CA GLY A 124 9.06 6.80 3.65
C GLY A 124 9.23 7.99 4.58
N HIS A 125 9.54 9.15 4.01
CA HIS A 125 9.41 10.44 4.70
C HIS A 125 8.14 11.19 4.31
N HIS A 126 7.42 10.71 3.30
CA HIS A 126 6.20 11.35 2.80
C HIS A 126 4.97 10.71 3.44
N ASP A 127 4.13 11.54 4.02
CA ASP A 127 2.78 11.14 4.41
C ASP A 127 1.95 10.89 3.13
N LEU A 128 1.28 9.75 3.09
CA LEU A 128 0.49 9.35 1.92
C LEU A 128 -0.83 10.11 1.82
N GLU A 129 -1.40 10.50 2.97
CA GLU A 129 -2.71 11.15 3.07
C GLU A 129 -2.84 12.41 2.20
N PRO A 130 -1.92 13.39 2.23
CA PRO A 130 -2.01 14.57 1.37
C PRO A 130 -1.95 14.23 -0.13
N LEU A 131 -1.20 13.20 -0.51
CA LEU A 131 -1.09 12.78 -1.92
C LEU A 131 -2.40 12.17 -2.41
N VAL A 132 -3.02 11.31 -1.60
CA VAL A 132 -4.33 10.72 -1.92
C VAL A 132 -5.43 11.79 -1.95
N ALA A 133 -5.39 12.76 -1.03
CA ALA A 133 -6.36 13.86 -1.01
C ALA A 133 -6.33 14.67 -2.31
N VAL A 134 -5.15 15.03 -2.80
CA VAL A 134 -4.98 15.71 -4.10
C VAL A 134 -5.56 14.87 -5.24
N ASN A 135 -5.28 13.56 -5.26
CA ASN A 135 -5.81 12.68 -6.30
C ASN A 135 -7.34 12.63 -6.31
N LEU A 136 -7.95 12.55 -5.12
CA LEU A 136 -9.40 12.58 -4.95
C LEU A 136 -10.01 13.88 -5.48
N GLU A 137 -9.40 15.03 -5.19
CA GLU A 137 -9.86 16.33 -5.69
C GLU A 137 -9.75 16.44 -7.22
N MET A 138 -8.65 15.97 -7.80
CA MET A 138 -8.47 15.95 -9.26
C MET A 138 -9.54 15.11 -9.95
N VAL A 139 -9.86 13.93 -9.42
CA VAL A 139 -10.93 13.07 -9.97
C VAL A 139 -12.31 13.73 -9.80
N ARG A 140 -12.60 14.34 -8.64
CA ARG A 140 -13.85 15.10 -8.44
C ARG A 140 -14.01 16.22 -9.47
N ALA A 141 -12.95 16.96 -9.76
CA ALA A 141 -12.97 18.02 -10.75
C ALA A 141 -13.28 17.48 -12.16
N LYS A 142 -12.62 16.39 -12.58
CA LYS A 142 -12.90 15.74 -13.88
C LYS A 142 -14.33 15.20 -13.97
N ALA A 143 -14.83 14.55 -12.93
CA ALA A 143 -16.20 14.05 -12.86
C ALA A 143 -17.27 15.16 -12.89
N GLY A 144 -16.92 16.36 -12.41
CA GLY A 144 -17.77 17.55 -12.50
C GLY A 144 -17.75 18.19 -13.89
N ALA A 145 -16.60 18.23 -14.55
CA ALA A 145 -16.44 18.81 -15.89
C ALA A 145 -17.18 18.01 -16.97
N GLY A 146 -17.22 16.68 -16.86
CA GLY A 146 -17.91 15.81 -17.83
C GLY A 146 -19.44 15.86 -17.82
N ARG A 147 -20.07 16.48 -16.80
CA ARG A 147 -21.53 16.61 -16.66
C ARG A 147 -22.10 17.96 -17.12
N LYS A 148 -21.24 18.86 -17.61
CA LYS A 148 -21.63 20.20 -18.10
C LYS A 148 -21.59 20.29 -19.63
N GLY A 149 -21.37 19.18 -20.32
CA GLY A 149 -21.10 19.13 -21.77
C GLY A 149 -22.18 18.44 -22.60
N ASP A 150 -23.28 18.03 -21.97
CA ASP A 150 -24.40 17.27 -22.50
C ASP A 150 -25.65 18.13 -22.71
#